data_AF-A0A1M7NPX6-F1
#
_entry.id   AF-A0A1M7NPX6-F1
#
_cell.length_a   1.000
_cell.length_b   1.000
_cell.length_c   1.000
_cell.angle_alpha   90.00
_cell.angle_beta   90.00
_cell.angle_gamma   90.00
#
_symmetry.space_group_name_H-M   'P 1'
#
loop_
_entity.id
_entity.type
_entity.pdbx_description
1 polymer ?
#
loop_
_entity_poly.entity_id
_entity_poly.type
_entity_poly.pdbx_seq_one_letter_code
_entity_poly.pdbx_strand_id
1 'polypeptide(L)'
;MKKIITLLILTICINNSIFSQKKIEASTILNDIKNGKNISIENATIIGVLDLTFMDDALKNVPKKKKSSWFNWSSNNNSNTNEIEKLISVKISFKNCTFNNDVLAYIPTEESGYTFTASFEEEVIFKNCEFTRKAMFKYSHFDKDSDFSYSTFNDDNTFKYAKFLQKSNFYKTKFNEVATFKYAKFSKNVSFANAIFKDTATFKYTQFKNGVSFNNTQFKEDLNIKYMNVSGDFDITGMDVNYEIDSKYTKINGKNFNKYLINNK
;
A
#
# COMPACT_ATOMS: atom_id res chain seq x y z
N MET A 1 23.53 -31.25 -62.70
CA MET A 1 22.88 -30.00 -62.21
C MET A 1 22.68 -30.11 -60.71
N LYS A 2 23.52 -29.44 -59.89
CA LYS A 2 23.33 -29.35 -58.42
C LYS A 2 23.12 -27.88 -58.08
N LYS A 3 21.92 -27.54 -57.60
CA LYS A 3 21.55 -26.18 -57.17
C LYS A 3 22.22 -25.88 -55.84
N ILE A 4 23.08 -24.87 -55.81
CA ILE A 4 23.63 -24.30 -54.58
C ILE A 4 22.56 -23.35 -54.03
N ILE A 5 22.03 -23.66 -52.85
CA ILE A 5 21.11 -22.78 -52.12
C ILE A 5 21.96 -21.98 -51.15
N THR A 6 22.18 -20.70 -51.46
CA THR A 6 22.87 -19.76 -50.58
C THR A 6 21.88 -19.30 -49.52
N LEU A 7 22.07 -19.74 -48.27
CA LEU A 7 21.24 -19.33 -47.14
C LEU A 7 21.74 -17.97 -46.62
N LEU A 8 20.95 -16.91 -46.83
CA LEU A 8 21.23 -15.58 -46.31
C LEU A 8 20.76 -15.54 -44.84
N ILE A 9 21.69 -15.61 -43.89
CA ILE A 9 21.38 -15.47 -42.47
C ILE A 9 21.25 -13.97 -42.16
N LEU A 10 20.02 -13.50 -41.99
CA LEU A 10 19.72 -12.15 -41.54
C LEU A 10 19.86 -12.11 -40.02
N THR A 11 21.00 -11.63 -39.52
CA THR A 11 21.21 -11.37 -38.09
C THR A 11 20.41 -10.13 -37.67
N ILE A 12 19.28 -10.36 -37.00
CA ILE A 12 18.51 -9.31 -36.33
C ILE A 12 19.28 -8.92 -35.06
N CYS A 13 20.00 -7.80 -35.09
CA CYS A 13 20.55 -7.18 -33.89
C CYS A 13 19.42 -6.55 -33.08
N ILE A 14 18.93 -7.26 -32.07
CA ILE A 14 18.02 -6.69 -31.07
C ILE A 14 18.86 -5.77 -30.17
N ASN A 15 18.76 -4.46 -30.39
CA ASN A 15 19.33 -3.47 -29.49
C ASN A 15 18.55 -3.48 -28.17
N ASN A 16 18.97 -4.31 -27.22
CA ASN A 16 18.60 -4.16 -25.82
C ASN A 16 19.36 -2.96 -25.27
N SER A 17 18.77 -1.77 -25.40
CA SER A 17 19.21 -0.60 -24.66
C SER A 17 18.96 -0.85 -23.18
N ILE A 18 19.97 -1.34 -22.47
CA ILE A 18 19.97 -1.37 -21.00
C ILE A 18 20.05 0.09 -20.55
N PHE A 19 18.89 0.73 -20.42
CA PHE A 19 18.81 2.04 -19.79
C PHE A 19 19.14 1.84 -18.31
N SER A 20 20.34 2.26 -17.88
CA SER A 20 20.66 2.30 -16.46
C SER A 20 19.69 3.26 -15.79
N GLN A 21 18.72 2.74 -15.05
CA GLN A 21 17.71 3.55 -14.35
C GLN A 21 18.42 4.52 -13.39
N LYS A 22 17.99 5.78 -13.36
CA LYS A 22 18.58 6.83 -12.52
C LYS A 22 18.50 6.42 -11.05
N LYS A 23 19.63 6.36 -10.34
CA LYS A 23 19.64 6.07 -8.90
C LYS A 23 19.48 7.35 -8.08
N ILE A 24 18.64 7.32 -7.06
CA ILE A 24 18.40 8.44 -6.12
C ILE A 24 18.44 7.89 -4.70
N GLU A 25 19.23 8.50 -3.83
CA GLU A 25 19.29 8.13 -2.41
C GLU A 25 18.04 8.60 -1.66
N ALA A 26 17.41 7.71 -0.90
CA ALA A 26 16.25 8.00 -0.07
C ALA A 26 16.53 9.14 0.92
N SER A 27 17.76 9.25 1.43
CA SER A 27 18.20 10.34 2.31
C SER A 27 18.04 11.73 1.67
N THR A 28 18.24 11.84 0.35
CA THR A 28 18.05 13.10 -0.38
C THR A 28 16.56 13.47 -0.42
N ILE A 29 15.70 12.48 -0.65
CA ILE A 29 14.24 12.65 -0.67
C ILE A 29 13.73 13.07 0.71
N LEU A 30 14.18 12.40 1.77
CA LEU A 30 13.81 12.72 3.15
C LEU A 30 14.25 14.14 3.53
N ASN A 31 15.43 14.57 3.09
CA ASN A 31 15.88 15.94 3.30
C ASN A 31 15.03 16.96 2.52
N ASP A 32 14.63 16.65 1.30
CA ASP A 32 13.73 17.52 0.52
C ASP A 32 12.35 17.65 1.17
N ILE A 33 11.77 16.53 1.65
CA ILE A 33 10.51 16.53 2.43
C ILE A 33 10.66 17.39 3.69
N LYS A 34 11.76 17.23 4.44
CA LYS A 34 12.04 18.00 5.66
C LYS A 34 12.13 19.51 5.40
N ASN A 35 12.63 19.88 4.22
CA ASN A 35 12.73 21.27 3.79
C ASN A 35 11.45 21.79 3.09
N GLY A 36 10.34 21.06 3.18
CA GLY A 36 9.05 21.49 2.63
C GLY A 36 8.97 21.43 1.11
N LYS A 37 9.86 20.68 0.45
CA LYS A 37 9.84 20.54 -1.01
C LYS A 37 8.92 19.39 -1.42
N ASN A 38 8.08 19.65 -2.41
CA ASN A 38 7.31 18.62 -3.08
C ASN A 38 8.25 17.63 -3.80
N ILE A 39 7.90 16.35 -3.73
CA ILE A 39 8.64 15.27 -4.37
C ILE A 39 7.96 14.92 -5.69
N SER A 40 8.72 14.96 -6.78
CA SER A 40 8.29 14.52 -8.11
C SER A 40 9.45 13.80 -8.79
N ILE A 41 9.40 12.47 -8.80
CA ILE A 41 10.46 11.61 -9.30
C ILE A 41 9.87 10.61 -10.29
N GLU A 42 10.48 10.51 -11.46
CA GLU A 42 10.07 9.57 -12.50
C GLU A 42 11.25 8.74 -13.01
N ASN A 43 11.00 7.47 -13.37
CA ASN A 43 11.97 6.57 -14.01
C ASN A 43 13.27 6.38 -13.21
N ALA A 44 13.16 6.18 -11.89
CA ALA A 44 14.30 6.13 -10.99
C ALA A 44 14.29 4.91 -10.06
N THR A 45 15.47 4.42 -9.70
CA THR A 45 15.66 3.47 -8.61
C THR A 45 15.98 4.26 -7.33
N ILE A 46 15.17 4.08 -6.29
CA ILE A 46 15.40 4.66 -4.97
C ILE A 46 16.23 3.68 -4.14
N ILE A 47 17.37 4.16 -3.66
CA ILE A 47 18.34 3.39 -2.88
C ILE A 47 18.29 3.85 -1.41
N GLY A 48 18.36 2.90 -0.48
CA GLY A 48 18.24 3.17 0.95
C GLY A 48 16.79 3.18 1.45
N VAL A 49 16.63 3.04 2.77
CA VAL A 49 15.31 2.99 3.41
C VAL A 49 14.65 4.36 3.32
N LEU A 50 13.43 4.41 2.77
CA LEU A 50 12.59 5.60 2.77
C LEU A 50 11.74 5.58 4.05
N ASP A 51 12.32 6.01 5.16
CA ASP A 51 11.63 6.16 6.44
C ASP A 51 10.84 7.47 6.50
N LEU A 52 9.57 7.42 6.10
CA LEU A 52 8.62 8.53 6.15
C LEU A 52 8.14 8.82 7.58
N THR A 53 8.46 7.98 8.56
CA THR A 53 8.18 8.28 9.98
C THR A 53 9.19 9.24 10.58
N PHE A 54 10.36 9.41 9.93
CA PHE A 54 11.49 10.19 10.44
C PHE A 54 11.87 9.77 11.87
N MET A 55 11.89 8.46 12.13
CA MET A 55 12.07 7.90 13.47
C MET A 55 13.36 8.42 14.13
N ASP A 56 14.47 8.42 13.41
CA ASP A 56 15.77 8.87 13.94
C ASP A 56 15.76 10.34 14.34
N ASP A 57 15.03 11.19 13.61
CA ASP A 57 14.87 12.61 13.93
C ASP A 57 13.90 12.81 15.09
N ALA A 58 12.83 12.03 15.16
CA ALA A 58 11.90 12.04 16.27
C ALA A 58 12.59 11.63 17.57
N LEU A 59 13.40 10.57 17.55
CA LEU A 59 14.13 10.03 18.71
C LEU A 59 15.07 11.04 19.38
N LYS A 60 15.61 12.01 18.63
CA LYS A 60 16.46 13.09 19.19
C LYS A 60 15.69 14.02 20.14
N ASN A 61 14.38 14.12 19.96
CA ASN A 61 13.52 15.11 20.62
C ASN A 61 12.57 14.51 21.68
N VAL A 62 12.54 13.18 21.85
CA VAL A 62 11.71 12.52 22.86
C VAL A 62 12.50 12.29 24.16
N PRO A 63 11.88 12.41 25.35
CA PRO A 63 12.53 12.05 26.59
C PRO A 63 12.90 10.55 26.60
N LYS A 64 14.13 10.20 27.03
CA LYS A 64 14.49 8.80 27.31
C LYS A 64 13.55 8.26 28.39
N LYS A 65 12.61 7.37 28.04
CA LYS A 65 11.65 6.84 29.00
C LYS A 65 12.35 5.94 30.03
N LYS A 66 12.01 6.13 31.31
CA LYS A 66 12.36 5.18 32.39
C LYS A 66 11.69 3.84 32.13
N LYS A 67 12.43 2.74 32.25
CA LYS A 67 11.93 1.36 32.22
C LYS A 67 10.68 1.26 33.10
N SER A 68 9.52 0.94 32.54
CA SER A 68 8.29 0.79 33.31
C SER A 68 8.35 -0.50 34.11
N SER A 69 8.42 -0.35 35.43
CA SER A 69 8.19 -1.42 36.40
C SER A 69 6.80 -2.03 36.21
N TRP A 70 6.76 -3.34 36.40
CA TRP A 70 5.63 -4.22 36.22
C TRP A 70 4.56 -3.90 37.27
N PHE A 71 3.29 -3.95 36.84
CA PHE A 71 2.04 -3.77 37.61
C PHE A 71 1.61 -2.34 37.98
N ASN A 72 0.60 -1.82 37.26
CA ASN A 72 -0.52 -1.11 37.90
C ASN A 72 -1.79 -1.19 37.02
N TRP A 73 -2.84 -1.79 37.57
CA TRP A 73 -4.19 -1.79 37.02
C TRP A 73 -4.88 -0.51 37.49
N SER A 74 -5.05 0.46 36.60
CA SER A 74 -5.95 1.58 36.88
C SER A 74 -6.50 2.16 35.58
N SER A 75 -7.82 2.19 35.51
CA SER A 75 -8.62 2.84 34.49
C SER A 75 -8.56 4.36 34.71
N ASN A 76 -7.83 5.08 33.86
CA ASN A 76 -8.10 6.49 33.66
C ASN A 76 -7.71 6.95 32.25
N ASN A 77 -8.65 7.62 31.58
CA ASN A 77 -8.48 8.22 30.25
C ASN A 77 -7.50 9.39 30.33
N ASN A 78 -6.25 9.16 29.93
CA ASN A 78 -5.32 10.19 29.50
C ASN A 78 -4.34 9.53 28.53
N SER A 79 -4.34 9.91 27.24
CA SER A 79 -3.63 9.20 26.18
C SER A 79 -2.12 9.40 26.27
N ASN A 80 -1.49 8.66 27.19
CA ASN A 80 -0.05 8.39 27.18
C ASN A 80 0.24 7.28 26.15
N THR A 81 -0.16 7.47 24.90
CA THR A 81 0.26 6.55 23.83
C THR A 81 1.73 6.86 23.53
N ASN A 82 2.60 5.86 23.62
CA ASN A 82 3.96 5.96 23.09
C ASN A 82 3.93 5.97 21.54
N GLU A 83 3.05 6.77 20.95
CA GLU A 83 2.87 6.90 19.52
C GLU A 83 3.37 8.28 19.10
N ILE A 84 4.23 8.30 18.09
CA ILE A 84 4.78 9.51 17.51
C ILE A 84 4.35 9.54 16.05
N GLU A 85 3.50 10.50 15.72
CA GLU A 85 3.00 10.68 14.36
C GLU A 85 3.79 11.79 13.66
N LYS A 86 4.26 11.49 12.45
CA LYS A 86 4.83 12.47 11.52
C LYS A 86 3.76 12.91 10.53
N LEU A 87 3.44 14.21 10.55
CA LEU A 87 2.67 14.84 9.48
C LEU A 87 3.61 15.23 8.32
N ILE A 88 3.26 14.79 7.12
CA ILE A 88 3.94 15.11 5.86
C ILE A 88 3.03 16.05 5.06
N SER A 89 3.43 17.31 5.00
CA SER A 89 2.66 18.42 4.41
C SER A 89 3.11 18.78 2.99
N VAL A 90 3.76 17.86 2.29
CA VAL A 90 4.25 18.05 0.91
C VAL A 90 3.66 16.99 -0.01
N LYS A 91 3.50 17.33 -1.29
CA LYS A 91 3.08 16.35 -2.31
C LYS A 91 4.19 15.33 -2.53
N ILE A 92 3.81 14.07 -2.66
CA ILE A 92 4.72 12.97 -2.99
C ILE A 92 4.27 12.35 -4.30
N SER A 93 5.14 12.36 -5.32
CA SER A 93 4.88 11.70 -6.59
C SER A 93 6.08 10.90 -7.07
N PHE A 94 5.89 9.59 -7.16
CA PHE A 94 6.79 8.63 -7.78
C PHE A 94 6.06 7.95 -8.94
N LYS A 95 6.67 7.96 -10.13
CA LYS A 95 6.15 7.26 -11.30
C LYS A 95 7.22 6.42 -11.97
N ASN A 96 6.93 5.16 -12.27
CA ASN A 96 7.90 4.24 -12.88
C ASN A 96 9.19 4.11 -12.04
N CYS A 97 9.04 4.03 -10.71
CA CYS A 97 10.17 3.98 -9.78
C CYS A 97 10.30 2.61 -9.11
N THR A 98 11.53 2.19 -8.83
CA THR A 98 11.80 0.96 -8.08
C THR A 98 12.43 1.31 -6.74
N PHE A 99 11.85 0.86 -5.63
CA PHE A 99 12.39 1.01 -4.29
C PHE A 99 13.16 -0.27 -3.92
N ASN A 100 14.48 -0.17 -3.81
CA ASN A 100 15.36 -1.31 -3.53
C ASN A 100 15.42 -1.71 -2.04
N ASN A 101 14.84 -0.89 -1.17
CA ASN A 101 14.81 -1.05 0.27
C ASN A 101 13.42 -0.69 0.80
N ASP A 102 13.24 -0.82 2.11
CA ASP A 102 11.95 -0.61 2.78
C ASP A 102 11.42 0.81 2.58
N VAL A 103 10.10 0.92 2.43
CA VAL A 103 9.33 2.17 2.46
C VAL A 103 8.44 2.12 3.71
N LEU A 104 8.75 2.96 4.68
CA LEU A 104 8.19 2.86 6.02
C LEU A 104 7.41 4.13 6.38
N ALA A 105 6.10 4.01 6.51
CA ALA A 105 5.22 4.98 7.17
C ALA A 105 4.67 4.43 8.51
N TYR A 106 5.23 3.29 8.96
CA TYR A 106 4.95 2.66 10.23
C TYR A 106 6.17 1.91 10.74
N ILE A 107 6.55 2.17 11.98
CA ILE A 107 7.55 1.39 12.73
C ILE A 107 6.93 1.01 14.07
N PRO A 108 6.81 -0.30 14.41
CA PRO A 108 6.21 -0.73 15.66
C PRO A 108 7.05 -0.31 16.87
N THR A 109 6.41 -0.36 18.04
CA THR A 109 7.10 -0.30 19.33
C THR A 109 8.07 -1.47 19.46
N GLU A 110 9.32 -1.25 19.08
CA GLU A 110 10.44 -2.17 19.31
C GLU A 110 11.34 -1.62 20.43
N GLU A 111 12.67 -1.67 20.25
CA GLU A 111 13.69 -1.24 21.22
C GLU A 111 13.52 0.22 21.67
N SER A 112 12.97 1.07 20.80
CA SER A 112 12.72 2.48 21.07
C SER A 112 11.69 2.71 22.18
N GLY A 113 10.78 1.76 22.40
CA GLY A 113 9.62 1.95 23.28
C GLY A 113 8.52 2.85 22.70
N TYR A 114 8.64 3.28 21.44
CA TYR A 114 7.66 4.10 20.72
C TYR A 114 7.21 3.44 19.39
N THR A 115 5.93 3.57 19.05
CA THR A 115 5.41 3.34 17.70
C THR A 115 5.52 4.64 16.92
N PHE A 116 6.06 4.57 15.70
CA PHE A 116 6.14 5.71 14.80
C PHE A 116 5.19 5.50 13.63
N THR A 117 4.46 6.55 13.25
CA THR A 117 3.51 6.55 12.13
C THR A 117 3.73 7.78 11.26
N ALA A 118 3.34 7.70 10.00
CA ALA A 118 3.32 8.85 9.11
C ALA A 118 1.94 9.03 8.45
N SER A 119 1.49 10.28 8.43
CA SER A 119 0.24 10.74 7.80
C SER A 119 0.55 11.84 6.78
N PHE A 120 -0.24 11.86 5.71
CA PHE A 120 0.00 12.65 4.51
C PHE A 120 -1.14 13.63 4.30
N GLU A 121 -0.85 14.92 4.46
CA GLU A 121 -1.84 16.00 4.34
C GLU A 121 -2.08 16.41 2.88
N GLU A 122 -1.17 16.02 1.99
CA GLU A 122 -1.15 16.30 0.56
C GLU A 122 -1.20 15.03 -0.29
N GLU A 123 -1.29 15.19 -1.61
CA GLU A 123 -1.40 14.08 -2.58
C GLU A 123 -0.21 13.11 -2.50
N VAL A 124 -0.50 11.79 -2.57
CA VAL A 124 0.51 10.72 -2.55
C VAL A 124 0.34 9.77 -3.73
N ILE A 125 1.31 9.79 -4.64
CA ILE A 125 1.33 8.97 -5.86
C ILE A 125 2.54 8.04 -5.83
N PHE A 126 2.28 6.74 -5.91
CA PHE A 126 3.22 5.67 -6.23
C PHE A 126 2.66 4.90 -7.43
N LYS A 127 2.75 5.48 -8.63
CA LYS A 127 2.16 4.91 -9.84
C LYS A 127 3.20 4.11 -10.62
N ASN A 128 2.84 2.89 -11.01
CA ASN A 128 3.74 1.98 -11.72
C ASN A 128 5.10 1.83 -10.98
N CYS A 129 5.05 1.73 -9.66
CA CYS A 129 6.23 1.59 -8.82
C CYS A 129 6.42 0.14 -8.39
N GLU A 130 7.67 -0.26 -8.19
CA GLU A 130 8.02 -1.58 -7.67
C GLU A 130 8.63 -1.44 -6.27
N PHE A 131 7.98 -2.03 -5.26
CA PHE A 131 8.51 -2.14 -3.91
C PHE A 131 9.14 -3.52 -3.76
N THR A 132 10.47 -3.56 -3.82
CA THR A 132 11.20 -4.85 -3.77
C THR A 132 11.29 -5.43 -2.36
N ARG A 133 11.19 -4.57 -1.35
CA ARG A 133 11.17 -4.90 0.08
C ARG A 133 9.90 -4.35 0.73
N LYS A 134 9.89 -4.21 2.06
CA LYS A 134 8.67 -3.91 2.83
C LYS A 134 8.06 -2.57 2.44
N ALA A 135 6.73 -2.51 2.41
CA ALA A 135 5.97 -1.28 2.19
C ALA A 135 4.89 -1.12 3.26
N MET A 136 5.19 -0.34 4.30
CA MET A 136 4.43 -0.32 5.54
C MET A 136 3.64 0.99 5.69
N PHE A 137 2.34 0.97 5.40
CA PHE A 137 1.42 2.11 5.52
C PHE A 137 0.36 1.90 6.61
N LYS A 138 0.70 1.14 7.65
CA LYS A 138 -0.19 0.88 8.79
C LYS A 138 -0.43 2.17 9.57
N TYR A 139 -1.69 2.43 9.95
CA TYR A 139 -2.14 3.66 10.62
C TYR A 139 -2.01 4.97 9.80
N SER A 140 -1.49 4.94 8.57
CA SER A 140 -1.36 6.17 7.77
C SER A 140 -2.71 6.80 7.42
N HIS A 141 -2.75 8.12 7.48
CA HIS A 141 -3.86 8.92 6.96
C HIS A 141 -3.45 9.54 5.62
N PHE A 142 -4.32 9.42 4.62
CA PHE A 142 -4.18 10.07 3.32
C PHE A 142 -5.34 11.07 3.18
N ASP A 143 -5.04 12.34 3.41
CA ASP A 143 -6.05 13.40 3.49
C ASP A 143 -6.50 13.89 2.12
N LYS A 144 -5.66 13.69 1.10
CA LYS A 144 -5.94 13.97 -0.31
C LYS A 144 -5.95 12.69 -1.14
N ASP A 145 -6.03 12.87 -2.45
CA ASP A 145 -6.03 11.76 -3.39
C ASP A 145 -4.73 10.93 -3.26
N SER A 146 -4.86 9.62 -3.42
CA SER A 146 -3.74 8.68 -3.41
C SER A 146 -3.81 7.70 -4.57
N ASP A 147 -2.67 7.38 -5.18
CA ASP A 147 -2.63 6.50 -6.35
C ASP A 147 -1.48 5.50 -6.24
N PHE A 148 -1.82 4.22 -6.10
CA PHE A 148 -0.91 3.07 -6.09
C PHE A 148 -1.07 2.21 -7.36
N SER A 149 -1.76 2.72 -8.38
CA SER A 149 -2.09 1.96 -9.58
C SER A 149 -0.84 1.48 -10.33
N TYR A 150 -0.96 0.30 -10.94
CA TYR A 150 0.11 -0.40 -11.68
C TYR A 150 1.32 -0.79 -10.83
N SER A 151 1.31 -0.56 -9.52
CA SER A 151 2.45 -0.86 -8.66
C SER A 151 2.51 -2.33 -8.26
N THR A 152 3.71 -2.80 -7.95
CA THR A 152 3.97 -4.17 -7.48
C THR A 152 4.60 -4.14 -6.09
N PHE A 153 4.03 -4.89 -5.15
CA PHE A 153 4.56 -5.13 -3.81
C PHE A 153 5.12 -6.56 -3.76
N ASN A 154 6.44 -6.68 -3.64
CA ASN A 154 7.16 -7.97 -3.71
C ASN A 154 7.44 -8.61 -2.34
N ASP A 155 7.21 -7.90 -1.24
CA ASP A 155 7.50 -8.33 0.13
C ASP A 155 6.34 -7.90 1.05
N ASP A 156 6.51 -8.06 2.36
CA ASP A 156 5.55 -7.66 3.39
C ASP A 156 5.00 -6.25 3.14
N ASN A 157 3.67 -6.15 3.03
CA ASN A 157 2.98 -4.89 2.82
C ASN A 157 1.73 -4.81 3.70
N THR A 158 1.37 -3.59 4.11
CA THR A 158 0.17 -3.41 4.91
C THR A 158 -0.40 -2.00 4.81
N PHE A 159 -1.73 -1.95 4.75
CA PHE A 159 -2.55 -0.75 4.90
C PHE A 159 -3.51 -0.90 6.09
N LYS A 160 -3.13 -1.72 7.07
CA LYS A 160 -3.95 -1.99 8.25
C LYS A 160 -4.21 -0.68 9.01
N TYR A 161 -5.47 -0.43 9.37
CA TYR A 161 -5.92 0.83 9.99
C TYR A 161 -5.73 2.11 9.14
N ALA A 162 -5.26 2.02 7.90
CA ALA A 162 -5.08 3.20 7.05
C ALA A 162 -6.43 3.89 6.76
N LYS A 163 -6.42 5.22 6.65
CA LYS A 163 -7.60 6.01 6.33
C LYS A 163 -7.36 6.81 5.06
N PHE A 164 -8.23 6.64 4.08
CA PHE A 164 -8.23 7.37 2.81
C PHE A 164 -9.44 8.31 2.81
N LEU A 165 -9.19 9.61 2.94
CA LEU A 165 -10.25 10.62 3.08
C LEU A 165 -10.80 11.06 1.71
N GLN A 166 -9.97 11.03 0.68
CA GLN A 166 -10.37 11.30 -0.71
C GLN A 166 -10.23 10.06 -1.59
N LYS A 167 -10.13 10.23 -2.91
CA LYS A 167 -10.10 9.11 -3.85
C LYS A 167 -8.79 8.35 -3.66
N SER A 168 -8.87 7.03 -3.74
CA SER A 168 -7.69 6.16 -3.71
C SER A 168 -7.79 5.14 -4.83
N ASN A 169 -6.65 4.74 -5.39
CA ASN A 169 -6.62 3.85 -6.54
C ASN A 169 -5.55 2.76 -6.40
N PHE A 170 -5.94 1.51 -6.57
CA PHE A 170 -5.12 0.30 -6.61
C PHE A 170 -5.36 -0.49 -7.91
N TYR A 171 -5.78 0.21 -8.98
CA TYR A 171 -6.00 -0.38 -10.29
C TYR A 171 -4.74 -1.06 -10.82
N LYS A 172 -4.86 -2.33 -11.24
CA LYS A 172 -3.73 -3.14 -11.73
C LYS A 172 -2.54 -3.23 -10.77
N THR A 173 -2.78 -3.08 -9.47
CA THR A 173 -1.75 -3.32 -8.45
C THR A 173 -1.54 -4.82 -8.26
N LYS A 174 -0.29 -5.23 -8.02
CA LYS A 174 0.08 -6.62 -7.77
C LYS A 174 0.66 -6.77 -6.37
N PHE A 175 0.13 -7.70 -5.60
CA PHE A 175 0.64 -8.07 -4.28
C PHE A 175 1.16 -9.51 -4.37
N ASN A 176 2.48 -9.71 -4.27
CA ASN A 176 3.07 -11.03 -4.39
C ASN A 176 3.01 -11.84 -3.08
N GLU A 177 3.01 -11.15 -1.95
CA GLU A 177 2.89 -11.71 -0.61
C GLU A 177 1.54 -11.32 0.03
N VAL A 178 1.30 -11.78 1.26
CA VAL A 178 0.09 -11.45 2.03
C VAL A 178 -0.16 -9.94 2.07
N ALA A 179 -1.37 -9.52 1.67
CA ALA A 179 -1.78 -8.12 1.65
C ALA A 179 -2.93 -7.86 2.61
N THR A 180 -2.76 -6.90 3.51
CA THR A 180 -3.79 -6.60 4.53
C THR A 180 -4.25 -5.14 4.53
N PHE A 181 -5.56 -4.98 4.36
CA PHE A 181 -6.32 -3.75 4.49
C PHE A 181 -7.24 -3.79 5.72
N LYS A 182 -6.91 -4.65 6.70
CA LYS A 182 -7.74 -4.88 7.88
C LYS A 182 -7.98 -3.57 8.64
N TYR A 183 -9.25 -3.28 8.97
CA TYR A 183 -9.69 -2.01 9.57
C TYR A 183 -9.43 -0.74 8.74
N ALA A 184 -9.01 -0.85 7.48
CA ALA A 184 -8.85 0.31 6.61
C ALA A 184 -10.21 0.99 6.36
N LYS A 185 -10.17 2.30 6.11
CA LYS A 185 -11.37 3.10 5.84
C LYS A 185 -11.19 3.91 4.57
N PHE A 186 -12.09 3.71 3.62
CA PHE A 186 -12.15 4.44 2.36
C PHE A 186 -13.39 5.33 2.37
N SER A 187 -13.19 6.65 2.39
CA SER A 187 -14.28 7.62 2.50
C SER A 187 -14.92 7.94 1.15
N LYS A 188 -14.15 7.79 0.06
CA LYS A 188 -14.61 7.89 -1.32
C LYS A 188 -14.52 6.53 -2.01
N ASN A 189 -14.96 6.49 -3.27
CA ASN A 189 -14.86 5.29 -4.09
C ASN A 189 -13.37 4.90 -4.27
N VAL A 190 -13.09 3.60 -4.20
CA VAL A 190 -11.76 3.03 -4.39
C VAL A 190 -11.83 1.89 -5.41
N SER A 191 -10.82 1.81 -6.27
CA SER A 191 -10.72 0.75 -7.27
C SER A 191 -9.55 -0.18 -6.97
N PHE A 192 -9.84 -1.48 -6.90
CA PHE A 192 -8.89 -2.59 -6.99
C PHE A 192 -9.04 -3.32 -8.32
N ALA A 193 -9.68 -2.70 -9.32
CA ALA A 193 -9.98 -3.38 -10.57
C ALA A 193 -8.70 -3.86 -11.26
N ASN A 194 -8.72 -5.08 -11.78
CA ASN A 194 -7.58 -5.78 -12.38
C ASN A 194 -6.37 -5.96 -11.44
N ALA A 195 -6.53 -5.76 -10.13
CA ALA A 195 -5.49 -6.09 -9.17
C ALA A 195 -5.28 -7.61 -9.08
N ILE A 196 -4.07 -8.02 -8.71
CA ILE A 196 -3.72 -9.43 -8.51
C ILE A 196 -3.14 -9.59 -7.11
N PHE A 197 -3.81 -10.38 -6.29
CA PHE A 197 -3.32 -10.83 -4.99
C PHE A 197 -2.85 -12.27 -5.14
N LYS A 198 -1.53 -12.49 -5.09
CA LYS A 198 -0.94 -13.82 -5.27
C LYS A 198 -1.00 -14.70 -4.03
N ASP A 199 -1.11 -14.08 -2.87
CA ASP A 199 -1.32 -14.73 -1.58
C ASP A 199 -2.60 -14.15 -0.93
N THR A 200 -2.85 -14.55 0.31
CA THR A 200 -4.03 -14.22 1.10
C THR A 200 -4.26 -12.71 1.14
N ALA A 201 -5.47 -12.30 0.74
CA ALA A 201 -5.92 -10.92 0.82
C ALA A 201 -6.90 -10.73 1.97
N THR A 202 -6.63 -9.76 2.86
CA THR A 202 -7.48 -9.50 4.02
C THR A 202 -8.07 -8.09 4.02
N PHE A 203 -9.40 -8.01 3.87
CA PHE A 203 -10.23 -6.81 4.00
C PHE A 203 -11.16 -6.89 5.24
N LYS A 204 -10.74 -7.66 6.25
CA LYS A 204 -11.52 -7.85 7.47
C LYS A 204 -11.74 -6.52 8.21
N TYR A 205 -12.98 -6.22 8.57
CA TYR A 205 -13.42 -4.93 9.15
C TYR A 205 -13.18 -3.68 8.28
N THR A 206 -12.86 -3.84 6.99
CA THR A 206 -12.68 -2.70 6.09
C THR A 206 -14.01 -1.99 5.86
N GLN A 207 -13.97 -0.65 5.80
CA GLN A 207 -15.15 0.18 5.55
C GLN A 207 -14.99 0.92 4.22
N PHE A 208 -15.84 0.58 3.25
CA PHE A 208 -15.96 1.29 1.98
C PHE A 208 -17.21 2.17 2.03
N LYS A 209 -17.06 3.46 2.29
CA LYS A 209 -18.19 4.37 2.55
C LYS A 209 -18.90 4.85 1.29
N ASN A 210 -18.22 4.82 0.14
CA ASN A 210 -18.77 5.27 -1.14
C ASN A 210 -18.37 4.32 -2.29
N GLY A 211 -18.49 3.03 -2.02
CA GLY A 211 -18.29 1.95 -2.97
C GLY A 211 -16.85 1.48 -3.14
N VAL A 212 -16.73 0.30 -3.74
CA VAL A 212 -15.47 -0.35 -4.10
C VAL A 212 -15.66 -1.18 -5.37
N SER A 213 -14.65 -1.17 -6.24
CA SER A 213 -14.58 -2.06 -7.40
C SER A 213 -13.48 -3.11 -7.21
N PHE A 214 -13.86 -4.38 -7.26
CA PHE A 214 -13.00 -5.56 -7.44
C PHE A 214 -13.18 -6.16 -8.85
N ASN A 215 -13.53 -5.32 -9.83
CA ASN A 215 -13.75 -5.73 -11.22
C ASN A 215 -12.51 -6.41 -11.80
N ASN A 216 -12.65 -7.64 -12.29
CA ASN A 216 -11.54 -8.45 -12.82
C ASN A 216 -10.37 -8.61 -11.83
N THR A 217 -10.60 -8.45 -10.52
CA THR A 217 -9.57 -8.70 -9.50
C THR A 217 -9.37 -10.21 -9.34
N GLN A 218 -8.11 -10.64 -9.26
CA GLN A 218 -7.75 -12.04 -9.06
C GLN A 218 -7.17 -12.25 -7.66
N PHE A 219 -7.82 -13.08 -6.87
CA PHE A 219 -7.32 -13.58 -5.59
C PHE A 219 -6.84 -15.02 -5.78
N LYS A 220 -5.53 -15.22 -5.78
CA LYS A 220 -4.92 -16.52 -6.08
C LYS A 220 -4.92 -17.47 -4.90
N GLU A 221 -5.16 -16.97 -3.70
CA GLU A 221 -5.33 -17.70 -2.44
C GLU A 221 -6.63 -17.23 -1.75
N ASP A 222 -6.72 -17.39 -0.43
CA ASP A 222 -7.91 -17.03 0.35
C ASP A 222 -8.22 -15.52 0.37
N LEU A 223 -9.52 -15.19 0.35
CA LEU A 223 -10.05 -13.86 0.53
C LEU A 223 -10.80 -13.73 1.86
N ASN A 224 -10.25 -12.96 2.80
CA ASN A 224 -10.92 -12.69 4.08
C ASN A 224 -11.61 -11.31 4.08
N ILE A 225 -12.93 -11.31 3.94
CA ILE A 225 -13.78 -10.10 3.95
C ILE A 225 -14.70 -10.05 5.18
N LYS A 226 -14.40 -10.79 6.25
CA LYS A 226 -15.21 -10.81 7.48
C LYS A 226 -15.48 -9.40 8.00
N TYR A 227 -16.73 -9.11 8.34
CA TYR A 227 -17.15 -7.79 8.86
C TYR A 227 -16.83 -6.61 7.93
N MET A 228 -16.43 -6.85 6.68
CA MET A 228 -16.30 -5.80 5.68
C MET A 228 -17.67 -5.16 5.46
N ASN A 229 -17.70 -3.84 5.34
CA ASN A 229 -18.92 -3.10 5.07
C ASN A 229 -18.74 -2.22 3.84
N VAL A 230 -19.65 -2.35 2.88
CA VAL A 230 -19.71 -1.52 1.68
C VAL A 230 -21.02 -0.75 1.68
N SER A 231 -20.92 0.57 1.53
CA SER A 231 -22.02 1.47 1.19
C SER A 231 -21.76 2.04 -0.19
N GLY A 232 -22.76 2.07 -1.06
CA GLY A 232 -22.63 2.47 -2.46
C GLY A 232 -22.30 1.30 -3.39
N ASP A 233 -21.65 1.60 -4.51
CA ASP A 233 -21.40 0.63 -5.57
C ASP A 233 -20.46 -0.49 -5.11
N PHE A 234 -20.80 -1.73 -5.47
CA PHE A 234 -20.00 -2.91 -5.19
C PHE A 234 -19.84 -3.74 -6.47
N ASP A 235 -18.83 -3.41 -7.25
CA ASP A 235 -18.57 -4.07 -8.52
C ASP A 235 -17.58 -5.21 -8.34
N ILE A 236 -18.05 -6.44 -8.49
CA ILE A 236 -17.24 -7.66 -8.45
C ILE A 236 -17.29 -8.41 -9.79
N THR A 237 -17.62 -7.72 -10.88
CA THR A 237 -17.73 -8.34 -12.21
C THR A 237 -16.39 -8.92 -12.62
N GLY A 238 -16.35 -10.22 -12.93
CA GLY A 238 -15.10 -10.92 -13.27
C GLY A 238 -14.13 -11.11 -12.11
N MET A 239 -14.53 -10.80 -10.87
CA MET A 239 -13.75 -11.13 -9.68
C MET A 239 -13.61 -12.65 -9.56
N ASP A 240 -12.39 -13.12 -9.32
CA ASP A 240 -12.08 -14.54 -9.21
C ASP A 240 -11.31 -14.81 -7.90
N VAL A 241 -11.70 -15.88 -7.19
CA VAL A 241 -11.07 -16.33 -5.94
C VAL A 241 -10.82 -17.83 -6.09
N ASN A 242 -9.53 -18.22 -6.09
CA ASN A 242 -9.13 -19.59 -6.35
C ASN A 242 -9.49 -20.58 -5.22
N TYR A 243 -9.53 -20.09 -3.97
CA TYR A 243 -9.77 -20.89 -2.77
C TYR A 243 -10.98 -20.36 -1.99
N GLU A 244 -10.84 -20.01 -0.71
CA GLU A 244 -11.99 -19.68 0.14
C GLU A 244 -12.28 -18.18 0.24
N ILE A 245 -13.58 -17.86 0.39
CA ILE A 245 -14.05 -16.53 0.77
C ILE A 245 -14.65 -16.59 2.19
N ASP A 246 -13.95 -16.04 3.19
CA ASP A 246 -14.49 -15.87 4.54
C ASP A 246 -15.30 -14.56 4.61
N SER A 247 -16.59 -14.65 4.29
CA SER A 247 -17.53 -13.51 4.25
C SER A 247 -18.41 -13.35 5.49
N LYS A 248 -17.96 -13.87 6.64
CA LYS A 248 -18.77 -13.84 7.86
C LYS A 248 -19.08 -12.40 8.27
N TYR A 249 -20.38 -12.08 8.39
CA TYR A 249 -20.89 -10.75 8.76
C TYR A 249 -20.52 -9.62 7.79
N THR A 250 -20.11 -9.94 6.57
CA THR A 250 -19.91 -8.96 5.51
C THR A 250 -21.25 -8.35 5.10
N LYS A 251 -21.31 -7.02 5.02
CA LYS A 251 -22.51 -6.28 4.62
C LYS A 251 -22.25 -5.46 3.37
N ILE A 252 -23.12 -5.59 2.38
CA ILE A 252 -23.15 -4.78 1.17
C ILE A 252 -24.50 -4.04 1.14
N ASN A 253 -24.46 -2.72 1.26
CA ASN A 253 -25.66 -1.87 1.35
C ASN A 253 -26.67 -2.37 2.39
N GLY A 254 -26.15 -2.74 3.57
CA GLY A 254 -26.94 -3.27 4.69
C GLY A 254 -27.38 -4.73 4.57
N LYS A 255 -27.20 -5.39 3.42
CA LYS A 255 -27.55 -6.80 3.19
C LYS A 255 -26.35 -7.70 3.44
N ASN A 256 -26.58 -8.90 3.98
CA ASN A 256 -25.52 -9.92 4.07
C ASN A 256 -25.01 -10.28 2.67
N PHE A 257 -23.70 -10.50 2.55
CA PHE A 257 -23.01 -10.78 1.27
C PHE A 257 -23.71 -11.83 0.38
N ASN A 258 -23.99 -13.03 0.91
CA ASN A 258 -24.65 -14.09 0.14
C ASN A 258 -26.04 -13.67 -0.39
N LYS A 259 -26.80 -12.90 0.41
CA LYS A 259 -28.11 -12.38 -0.02
C LYS A 259 -27.96 -11.28 -1.08
N TYR A 260 -26.89 -10.48 -1.01
CA TYR A 260 -26.60 -9.50 -2.05
C TYR A 260 -26.30 -10.20 -3.39
N LEU A 261 -25.45 -11.23 -3.40
CA LEU A 261 -25.11 -11.97 -4.62
C LEU A 261 -26.33 -12.60 -5.31
N ILE A 262 -27.24 -13.22 -4.56
CA ILE A 262 -28.45 -13.83 -5.14
C ILE A 262 -29.35 -12.80 -5.84
N ASN A 263 -29.43 -11.58 -5.31
CA ASN A 263 -30.31 -10.52 -5.84
C ASN A 263 -29.73 -9.78 -7.05
N ASN A 264 -28.43 -9.97 -7.35
CA ASN A 264 -27.73 -9.26 -8.42
C ASN A 264 -27.07 -10.23 -9.42
N LYS A 265 -27.61 -11.46 -9.52
CA LYS A 265 -27.33 -12.41 -10.59
C LYS A 265 -28.20 -12.14 -11.81
#